data_AF-A0A497V537-F1
#
_entry.id   AF-A0A497V537-F1
#
_cell.length_a   1.000
_cell.length_b   1.000
_cell.length_c   1.000
_cell.angle_alpha   90.00
_cell.angle_beta   90.00
_cell.angle_gamma   90.00
#
_symmetry.space_group_name_H-M   'P 1'
#
loop_
_entity.id
_entity.type
_entity.pdbx_description
1 polymer ?
#
loop_
_entity_poly.entity_id
_entity_poly.type
_entity_poly.pdbx_seq_one_letter_code
_entity_poly.pdbx_strand_id
1 'polypeptide(L)'
;MPVPDFQSIMYPFLSLLQDDKVYSLDNMVQLLTQHFNLTKEELALKVPSGQQTLFRNRVGWSRSYLQKAGLISYPSRAHYQITSLGKEALKMATAQYININFLKKFDPFKEWEASYKSTGSSSIETTQVSTVDEDSETPEVIIGKSISQINSSLEYELLNILRNKPADYFELFVVKLLDKLGYGGEGKGNFEVVGRSGDGGIDGILYQDQLGFEKIYVQAKRWGTKVGSPEIRNFIGAIANKGSNKGVILTVGDFTADAKKTANENPNYKIVLIDGKRLAELAIQNNIGVQIKDKIEIKEIDIDFFEED
;
A
#
# COMPACT_ATOMS: atom_id res chain seq x y z
N MET A 1 -0.87 14.54 11.47
CA MET A 1 -0.71 13.07 11.57
C MET A 1 0.16 12.75 12.77
N PRO A 2 0.00 11.59 13.43
CA PRO A 2 0.83 11.24 14.59
C PRO A 2 2.31 11.01 14.24
N VAL A 3 2.61 10.49 13.04
CA VAL A 3 3.99 10.38 12.54
C VAL A 3 4.43 11.74 11.98
N PRO A 4 5.56 12.31 12.42
CA PRO A 4 6.04 13.60 11.94
C PRO A 4 6.37 13.56 10.45
N ASP A 5 6.18 14.68 9.75
CA ASP A 5 6.60 14.86 8.37
C ASP A 5 8.13 14.96 8.27
N PHE A 6 8.67 14.86 7.04
CA PHE A 6 10.13 14.85 6.86
C PHE A 6 10.79 16.19 7.17
N GLN A 7 10.09 17.32 7.09
CA GLN A 7 10.64 18.64 7.46
C GLN A 7 10.71 18.77 8.98
N SER A 8 9.66 18.36 9.70
CA SER A 8 9.63 18.32 11.17
C SER A 8 10.73 17.43 11.77
N ILE A 9 11.21 16.42 11.04
CA ILE A 9 12.33 15.57 11.47
C ILE A 9 13.70 16.24 11.28
N MET A 10 13.87 17.20 10.36
CA MET A 10 15.19 17.73 9.99
C MET A 10 15.95 18.36 11.16
N TYR A 11 15.28 19.16 11.99
CA TYR A 11 15.94 19.77 13.14
C TYR A 11 16.34 18.74 14.21
N PRO A 12 15.42 17.88 14.71
CA PRO A 12 15.80 16.81 15.65
C PRO A 12 16.91 15.90 15.10
N PHE A 13 16.88 15.57 13.80
CA PHE A 13 17.93 14.79 13.15
C PHE A 13 19.29 15.49 13.26
N LEU A 14 19.37 16.77 12.86
CA LEU A 14 20.62 17.52 12.91
C LEU A 14 21.12 17.74 14.34
N SER A 15 20.20 18.02 15.27
CA SER A 15 20.49 18.25 16.68
C SER A 15 21.08 17.02 17.37
N LEU A 16 20.59 15.81 17.05
CA LEU A 16 21.15 14.55 17.58
C LEU A 16 22.60 14.31 17.15
N LEU A 17 23.05 14.88 16.04
CA LEU A 17 24.43 14.78 15.54
C LEU A 17 25.37 15.84 16.14
N GLN A 18 24.90 16.73 17.03
CA GLN A 18 25.69 17.84 17.56
C GLN A 18 26.92 17.43 18.38
N ASP A 19 27.01 16.15 18.77
CA ASP A 19 28.11 15.60 19.56
C ASP A 19 29.33 15.18 18.72
N ASP A 20 29.35 15.53 17.43
CA ASP A 20 30.40 15.20 16.46
C ASP A 20 30.61 13.69 16.25
N LYS A 21 29.72 12.83 16.74
CA LYS A 21 29.84 11.40 16.48
C LYS A 21 29.23 11.01 15.14
N VAL A 22 29.62 9.82 14.72
CA VAL A 22 29.17 9.20 13.49
C VAL A 22 28.01 8.25 13.82
N TYR A 23 26.90 8.38 13.11
CA TYR A 23 25.69 7.58 13.33
C TYR A 23 25.23 6.91 12.05
N SER A 24 24.79 5.65 12.14
CA SER A 24 24.09 5.01 11.03
C SER A 24 22.65 5.52 10.90
N LEU A 25 22.02 5.31 9.73
CA LEU A 25 20.60 5.65 9.56
C LEU A 25 19.71 4.89 10.56
N ASP A 26 20.06 3.64 10.87
CA ASP A 26 19.31 2.81 11.82
C ASP A 26 19.40 3.35 13.25
N ASN A 27 20.58 3.82 13.67
CA ASN A 27 20.72 4.50 14.96
C ASN A 27 19.88 5.78 14.98
N MET A 28 19.90 6.58 13.91
CA MET A 28 19.10 7.80 13.82
C MET A 28 17.60 7.51 13.89
N VAL A 29 17.12 6.47 13.20
CA VAL A 29 15.70 6.06 13.27
C VAL A 29 15.32 5.68 14.70
N GLN A 30 16.16 4.95 15.43
CA GLN A 30 15.89 4.58 16.82
C GLN A 30 15.84 5.79 17.77
N LEU A 31 16.83 6.68 17.67
CA LEU A 31 16.89 7.90 18.49
C LEU A 31 15.70 8.83 18.20
N LEU A 32 15.34 9.01 16.93
CA LEU A 32 14.21 9.84 16.54
C LEU A 32 12.87 9.20 16.93
N THR A 33 12.76 7.87 16.91
CA THR A 33 11.58 7.16 17.44
C THR A 33 11.34 7.51 18.91
N GLN A 34 12.40 7.51 19.72
CA GLN A 34 12.33 7.90 21.12
C GLN A 34 12.02 9.39 21.29
N HIS A 35 12.64 10.25 20.49
CA HIS A 35 12.41 11.69 20.52
C HIS A 35 10.94 12.06 20.29
N PHE A 36 10.28 11.40 19.32
CA PHE A 36 8.88 11.66 18.98
C PHE A 36 7.88 10.78 19.74
N ASN A 37 8.33 9.91 20.64
CA ASN A 37 7.49 8.97 21.41
C ASN A 37 6.54 8.12 20.53
N LEU A 38 7.04 7.59 19.41
CA LEU A 38 6.21 6.85 18.46
C LEU A 38 5.84 5.44 18.97
N THR A 39 4.59 5.06 18.71
CA THR A 39 4.02 3.74 19.04
C THR A 39 4.41 2.68 18.02
N LYS A 40 4.19 1.40 18.37
CA LYS A 40 4.47 0.27 17.45
C LYS A 40 3.57 0.32 16.22
N GLU A 41 2.32 0.73 16.40
CA GLU A 41 1.33 0.89 15.35
C GLU A 41 1.74 1.98 14.35
N GLU A 42 2.23 3.12 14.85
CA GLU A 42 2.75 4.21 14.02
C GLU A 42 4.01 3.82 13.25
N LEU A 43 4.92 3.08 13.87
CA LEU A 43 6.13 2.56 13.22
C LEU A 43 5.83 1.47 12.18
N ALA A 44 4.70 0.79 12.31
CA ALA A 44 4.25 -0.24 11.36
C ALA A 44 3.58 0.34 10.10
N LEU A 45 3.25 1.65 10.09
CA LEU A 45 2.71 2.31 8.90
C LEU A 45 3.70 2.24 7.74
N LYS A 46 3.21 1.90 6.55
CA LYS A 46 4.01 1.78 5.32
C LYS A 46 3.74 2.94 4.37
N VAL A 47 4.72 3.23 3.50
CA VAL A 47 4.47 4.11 2.34
C VAL A 47 3.46 3.44 1.42
N PRO A 48 2.48 4.18 0.84
CA PRO A 48 1.45 3.54 0.00
C PRO A 48 2.01 2.87 -1.26
N SER A 49 3.18 3.30 -1.73
CA SER A 49 3.86 2.81 -2.94
C SER A 49 4.77 1.60 -2.73
N GLY A 50 4.97 1.12 -1.50
CA GLY A 50 6.02 0.13 -1.25
C GLY A 50 6.01 -0.53 0.14
N GLN A 51 7.07 -1.27 0.43
CA GLN A 51 7.19 -2.06 1.67
C GLN A 51 7.90 -1.32 2.82
N GLN A 52 8.56 -0.18 2.53
CA GLN A 52 9.27 0.60 3.53
C GLN A 52 8.30 1.22 4.54
N THR A 53 8.72 1.30 5.81
CA THR A 53 7.94 2.01 6.83
C THR A 53 7.96 3.52 6.56
N LEU A 54 6.82 4.18 6.80
CA LEU A 54 6.62 5.60 6.53
C LEU A 54 7.63 6.47 7.30
N PHE A 55 7.87 6.14 8.58
CA PHE A 55 8.82 6.91 9.39
C PHE A 55 10.26 6.77 8.90
N ARG A 56 10.72 5.55 8.59
CA ARG A 56 12.06 5.33 8.01
C ARG A 56 12.23 6.08 6.70
N ASN A 57 11.21 6.05 5.84
CA ASN A 57 11.19 6.80 4.59
C ASN A 57 11.41 8.30 4.84
N ARG A 58 10.59 8.90 5.70
CA ARG A 58 10.68 10.32 6.04
C ARG A 58 12.03 10.70 6.65
N VAL A 59 12.58 9.89 7.56
CA VAL A 59 13.95 10.08 8.11
C VAL A 59 15.00 10.06 6.99
N GLY A 60 14.89 9.13 6.03
CA GLY A 60 15.78 9.07 4.87
C GLY A 60 15.73 10.32 4.00
N TRP A 61 14.55 10.90 3.80
CA TRP A 61 14.35 12.16 3.09
C TRP A 61 14.89 13.38 3.86
N SER A 62 14.64 13.47 5.17
CA SER A 62 15.24 14.51 6.02
C SER A 62 16.76 14.51 5.91
N ARG A 63 17.37 13.33 6.06
CA ARG A 63 18.80 13.10 5.90
C ARG A 63 19.30 13.52 4.51
N SER A 64 18.60 13.13 3.44
CA SER A 64 18.95 13.50 2.06
C SER A 64 19.02 15.01 1.87
N TYR A 65 18.03 15.74 2.40
CA TYR A 65 17.92 17.18 2.22
C TYR A 65 18.96 17.92 3.06
N LEU A 66 19.20 17.49 4.29
CA LEU A 66 20.29 18.00 5.13
C LEU A 66 21.66 17.80 4.47
N GLN A 67 21.89 16.64 3.83
CA GLN A 67 23.12 16.36 3.10
C GLN A 67 23.28 17.28 1.88
N LYS A 68 22.22 17.45 1.09
CA LYS A 68 22.20 18.35 -0.08
C LYS A 68 22.43 19.81 0.30
N ALA A 69 22.06 20.22 1.51
CA ALA A 69 22.35 21.53 2.05
C ALA A 69 23.77 21.65 2.65
N GLY A 70 24.56 20.58 2.65
CA GLY A 70 25.91 20.55 3.23
C GLY A 70 25.95 20.55 4.75
N LEU A 71 24.82 20.34 5.43
CA LEU A 71 24.73 20.40 6.90
C LEU A 71 25.22 19.11 7.57
N ILE A 72 25.20 17.99 6.84
CA ILE A 72 25.76 16.72 7.26
C ILE A 72 26.67 16.16 6.17
N SER A 73 27.66 15.40 6.59
CA SER A 73 28.59 14.67 5.73
C SER A 73 28.37 13.16 5.85
N TYR A 74 28.99 12.43 4.93
CA TYR A 74 28.93 10.96 4.85
C TYR A 74 30.36 10.42 4.97
N PRO A 75 30.90 10.30 6.21
CA PRO A 75 32.28 9.88 6.42
C PRO A 75 32.55 8.44 5.96
N SER A 76 31.53 7.58 6.00
CA SER A 76 31.60 6.18 5.56
C SER A 76 30.21 5.65 5.21
N ARG A 77 30.17 4.44 4.62
CA ARG A 77 28.94 3.81 4.13
C ARG A 77 27.80 3.82 5.16
N ALA A 78 26.64 4.36 4.80
CA ALA A 78 25.42 4.49 5.60
C ALA A 78 25.58 5.27 6.92
N HIS A 79 26.67 6.01 7.10
CA HIS A 79 27.01 6.73 8.31
C HIS A 79 27.06 8.24 8.07
N TYR A 80 26.60 9.01 9.05
CA TYR A 80 26.43 10.47 8.94
C TYR A 80 27.05 11.19 10.13
N GLN A 81 27.57 12.39 9.86
CA GLN A 81 28.16 13.27 10.87
C GLN A 81 27.81 14.73 10.54
N ILE A 82 27.59 15.56 11.56
CA ILE A 82 27.34 16.99 11.37
C ILE A 82 28.57 17.70 10.78
N THR A 83 28.38 18.69 9.91
CA THR A 83 29.47 19.55 9.41
C THR A 83 29.61 20.82 10.26
N SER A 84 30.69 21.59 10.07
CA SER A 84 30.82 22.94 10.64
C SER A 84 29.63 23.83 10.27
N LEU A 85 29.18 23.76 9.01
CA LEU A 85 28.00 24.48 8.53
C LEU A 85 26.71 24.02 9.23
N GLY A 86 26.56 22.71 9.47
CA GLY A 86 25.46 22.16 10.27
C GLY A 86 25.41 22.70 11.69
N LYS A 87 26.56 22.82 12.35
CA LYS A 87 26.64 23.42 13.70
C LYS A 87 26.29 24.90 13.70
N GLU A 88 26.74 25.65 12.69
CA GLU A 88 26.35 27.05 12.52
C GLU A 88 24.84 27.17 12.30
N ALA A 89 24.26 26.29 11.49
CA ALA A 89 22.83 26.24 11.25
C ALA A 89 22.04 26.02 12.55
N LEU A 90 22.48 25.12 13.45
CA LEU A 90 21.83 24.89 14.76
C LEU A 90 21.88 26.11 15.70
N LYS A 91 22.88 26.98 15.56
CA LYS A 91 23.03 28.19 16.38
C LYS A 91 22.13 29.34 15.93
N MET A 92 21.56 29.27 14.73
CA MET A 92 20.66 30.31 14.23
C MET A 92 19.35 30.27 15.03
N ALA A 93 18.83 31.43 15.48
CA ALA A 93 17.60 31.50 16.29
C ALA A 93 16.34 30.92 15.58
N THR A 94 16.39 30.75 14.26
CA THR A 94 15.34 30.11 13.45
C THR A 94 15.47 28.58 13.38
N ALA A 95 16.52 27.99 13.97
CA ALA A 95 16.86 26.58 13.82
C ALA A 95 15.89 25.64 14.52
N GLN A 96 15.10 26.07 15.52
CA GLN A 96 14.12 25.22 16.21
C GLN A 96 13.13 24.53 15.24
N TYR A 97 13.05 25.00 14.00
CA TYR A 97 12.39 24.32 12.90
C TYR A 97 13.21 24.49 11.60
N ILE A 98 13.79 23.40 11.09
CA ILE A 98 14.49 23.36 9.80
C ILE A 98 13.53 22.83 8.74
N ASN A 99 13.25 23.64 7.72
CA ASN A 99 12.38 23.29 6.59
C ASN A 99 13.08 23.57 5.25
N ILE A 100 12.44 23.25 4.13
CA ILE A 100 13.00 23.48 2.78
C ILE A 100 13.38 24.96 2.59
N ASN A 101 12.55 25.90 3.06
CA ASN A 101 12.83 27.34 2.94
C ASN A 101 14.07 27.76 3.73
N PHE A 102 14.34 27.12 4.87
CA PHE A 102 15.59 27.30 5.61
C PHE A 102 16.77 26.74 4.81
N LEU A 103 16.65 25.54 4.23
CA LEU A 103 17.71 24.90 3.46
C LEU A 103 18.10 25.70 2.20
N LYS A 104 17.14 26.40 1.57
CA LYS A 104 17.40 27.31 0.44
C LYS A 104 18.35 28.47 0.74
N LYS A 105 18.72 28.70 2.01
CA LYS A 105 19.74 29.69 2.38
C LYS A 105 21.16 29.22 2.06
N PHE A 106 21.40 27.92 1.97
CA PHE A 106 22.71 27.34 1.74
C PHE A 106 22.95 27.12 0.23
N ASP A 107 24.12 27.54 -0.25
CA ASP A 107 24.47 27.45 -1.68
C ASP A 107 24.45 26.02 -2.24
N PRO A 108 24.96 24.98 -1.54
CA PRO A 108 24.84 23.60 -2.00
C PRO A 108 23.41 23.16 -2.29
N PHE A 109 22.44 23.63 -1.49
CA PHE A 109 21.02 23.29 -1.70
C PHE A 109 20.44 24.01 -2.92
N LYS A 110 20.81 25.27 -3.15
CA LYS A 110 20.37 26.04 -4.33
C LYS A 110 20.90 25.42 -5.62
N GLU A 111 22.16 24.99 -5.63
CA GLU A 111 22.78 24.30 -6.77
C GLU A 111 22.06 22.98 -7.07
N TRP A 112 21.77 22.18 -6.04
CA TRP A 112 20.99 20.96 -6.19
C TRP A 112 19.58 21.25 -6.73
N GLU A 113 18.87 22.26 -6.21
CA GLU A 113 17.52 22.63 -6.67
C GLU A 113 17.50 23.09 -8.14
N ALA A 114 18.53 23.83 -8.57
CA ALA A 114 18.66 24.28 -9.96
C ALA A 114 18.89 23.12 -10.94
N SER A 115 19.54 22.04 -10.50
CA SER A 115 19.89 20.90 -11.35
C SER A 115 18.69 20.17 -11.94
N TYR A 116 17.52 20.17 -11.27
CA TYR A 116 16.31 19.49 -11.76
C TYR A 116 15.17 20.44 -12.18
N LYS A 117 15.27 21.75 -11.89
CA LYS A 117 14.31 22.75 -12.42
C LYS A 117 14.58 23.15 -13.88
N SER A 118 15.81 22.98 -14.36
CA SER A 118 16.21 23.41 -15.71
C SER A 118 15.74 22.50 -16.85
N THR A 119 15.26 21.29 -16.57
CA THR A 119 14.97 20.25 -17.58
C THR A 119 13.49 20.05 -17.94
N GLY A 120 12.55 20.95 -17.63
CA GLY A 120 11.19 20.79 -18.18
C GLY A 120 10.01 21.56 -17.61
N SER A 121 10.19 22.55 -16.73
CA SER A 121 9.05 23.38 -16.31
C SER A 121 8.89 24.60 -17.21
N SER A 122 8.31 24.40 -18.40
CA SER A 122 7.39 25.43 -18.89
C SER A 122 6.29 25.56 -17.83
N SER A 123 6.25 26.74 -17.23
CA SER A 123 5.22 27.27 -16.34
C SER A 123 3.85 26.61 -16.56
N ILE A 124 3.52 25.63 -15.72
CA ILE A 124 2.15 25.51 -15.27
C ILE A 124 2.02 26.62 -14.25
N GLU A 125 1.31 27.68 -14.64
CA GLU A 125 0.85 28.72 -13.72
C GLU A 125 0.35 28.03 -12.45
N THR A 126 1.02 28.36 -11.34
CA THR A 126 0.64 27.96 -10.01
C THR A 126 -0.69 28.65 -9.70
N THR A 127 -1.79 28.09 -10.20
CA THR A 127 -3.11 28.43 -9.71
C THR A 127 -3.15 27.97 -8.26
N GLN A 128 -3.14 28.97 -7.39
CA GLN A 128 -3.12 28.85 -5.94
C GLN A 128 -4.24 27.94 -5.43
N VAL A 129 -3.91 26.67 -5.23
CA VAL A 129 -4.45 25.86 -4.14
C VAL A 129 -3.32 24.98 -3.63
N SER A 130 -2.26 25.61 -3.09
CA SER A 130 -1.28 24.90 -2.27
C SER A 130 -2.02 24.47 -1.00
N THR A 131 -2.50 23.22 -0.97
CA THR A 131 -2.89 22.64 0.31
C THR A 131 -1.61 22.46 1.14
N VAL A 132 -1.67 22.84 2.41
CA VAL A 132 -0.53 22.84 3.34
C VAL A 132 0.16 21.47 3.47
N ASP A 133 -0.50 20.40 3.00
CA ASP A 133 -0.05 19.01 3.08
C ASP A 133 0.95 18.59 1.98
N GLU A 134 0.91 19.14 0.76
CA GLU A 134 1.74 18.64 -0.36
C GLU A 134 3.23 18.90 -0.19
N ASP A 135 3.62 20.04 0.39
CA ASP A 135 5.02 20.39 0.64
C ASP A 135 5.65 19.58 1.80
N SER A 136 4.84 18.85 2.57
CA SER A 136 5.27 18.11 3.76
C SER A 136 5.43 16.60 3.53
N GLU A 137 5.01 16.09 2.38
CA GLU A 137 5.10 14.67 2.05
C GLU A 137 6.30 14.35 1.15
N THR A 138 6.80 13.12 1.25
CA THR A 138 7.90 12.68 0.38
C THR A 138 7.36 12.38 -1.01
N PRO A 139 8.14 12.58 -2.09
CA PRO A 139 7.71 12.27 -3.45
C PRO A 139 7.16 10.85 -3.63
N GLU A 140 7.74 9.85 -2.95
CA GLU A 140 7.28 8.46 -3.01
C GLU A 140 5.92 8.25 -2.35
N VAL A 141 5.62 9.01 -1.28
CA VAL A 141 4.30 9.01 -0.64
C VAL A 141 3.28 9.69 -1.55
N ILE A 142 3.65 10.80 -2.20
CA ILE A 142 2.78 11.48 -3.18
C ILE A 142 2.44 10.53 -4.32
N ILE A 143 3.43 9.90 -4.95
CA ILE A 143 3.23 8.88 -6.00
C ILE A 143 2.32 7.76 -5.50
N GLY A 144 2.57 7.23 -4.29
CA GLY A 144 1.75 6.17 -3.71
C GLY A 144 0.29 6.58 -3.49
N LYS A 145 0.04 7.81 -3.02
CA LYS A 145 -1.32 8.36 -2.88
C LYS A 145 -1.99 8.48 -4.26
N SER A 146 -1.29 8.97 -5.28
CA SER A 146 -1.81 9.06 -6.65
C SER A 146 -2.13 7.68 -7.24
N ILE A 147 -1.27 6.68 -7.05
CA ILE A 147 -1.54 5.29 -7.48
C ILE A 147 -2.78 4.73 -6.76
N SER A 148 -2.92 4.99 -5.46
CA SER A 148 -4.08 4.54 -4.69
C SER A 148 -5.38 5.17 -5.19
N GLN A 149 -5.34 6.45 -5.60
CA GLN A 149 -6.48 7.13 -6.21
C GLN A 149 -6.84 6.56 -7.58
N ILE A 150 -5.83 6.29 -8.43
CA ILE A 150 -6.02 5.64 -9.74
C ILE A 150 -6.67 4.27 -9.55
N ASN A 151 -6.15 3.45 -8.64
CA ASN A 151 -6.71 2.13 -8.35
C ASN A 151 -8.13 2.23 -7.81
N SER A 152 -8.43 3.17 -6.90
CA SER A 152 -9.78 3.37 -6.37
C SER A 152 -10.80 3.73 -7.48
N SER A 153 -10.39 4.55 -8.46
CA SER A 153 -11.22 4.85 -9.64
C SER A 153 -11.43 3.61 -10.49
N LEU A 154 -10.36 2.85 -10.75
CA LEU A 154 -10.42 1.62 -11.53
C LEU A 154 -11.29 0.54 -10.87
N GLU A 155 -11.22 0.39 -9.55
CA GLU A 155 -12.07 -0.51 -8.77
C GLU A 155 -13.56 -0.17 -8.98
N TYR A 156 -13.90 1.11 -8.91
CA TYR A 156 -15.27 1.59 -9.11
C TYR A 156 -15.76 1.29 -10.54
N GLU A 157 -14.95 1.60 -11.55
CA GLU A 157 -15.25 1.32 -12.96
C GLU A 157 -15.43 -0.18 -13.22
N LEU A 158 -14.50 -1.01 -12.73
CA LEU A 158 -14.56 -2.47 -12.86
C LEU A 158 -15.84 -3.03 -12.23
N LEU A 159 -16.18 -2.61 -11.02
CA LEU A 159 -17.41 -3.05 -10.36
C LEU A 159 -18.67 -2.61 -11.10
N ASN A 160 -18.69 -1.41 -11.68
CA ASN A 160 -19.82 -0.96 -12.50
C ASN A 160 -19.96 -1.79 -13.78
N ILE A 161 -18.85 -2.17 -14.43
CA ILE A 161 -18.89 -3.09 -15.57
C ILE A 161 -19.49 -4.43 -15.13
N LEU A 162 -18.99 -5.03 -14.05
CA LEU A 162 -19.46 -6.33 -13.55
C LEU A 162 -20.94 -6.30 -13.14
N ARG A 163 -21.43 -5.22 -12.52
CA ARG A 163 -22.85 -5.03 -12.19
C ARG A 163 -23.76 -5.03 -13.41
N ASN A 164 -23.28 -4.52 -14.54
CA ASN A 164 -24.05 -4.43 -15.78
C ASN A 164 -23.91 -5.67 -16.69
N LYS A 165 -23.06 -6.64 -16.33
CA LYS A 165 -22.92 -7.90 -17.06
C LYS A 165 -23.93 -8.96 -16.56
N PRO A 166 -24.33 -9.91 -17.41
CA PRO A 166 -25.15 -11.07 -17.00
C PRO A 166 -24.56 -11.86 -15.81
N ALA A 167 -25.40 -12.61 -15.10
CA ALA A 167 -25.00 -13.32 -13.87
C ALA A 167 -23.96 -14.42 -14.14
N ASP A 168 -24.14 -15.19 -15.20
CA ASP A 168 -23.20 -16.20 -15.70
C ASP A 168 -21.84 -15.61 -16.07
N TYR A 169 -21.81 -14.37 -16.59
CA TYR A 169 -20.56 -13.66 -16.84
C TYR A 169 -19.81 -13.34 -15.53
N PHE A 170 -20.53 -12.94 -14.48
CA PHE A 170 -19.93 -12.69 -13.17
C PHE A 170 -19.37 -13.98 -12.55
N GLU A 171 -20.11 -15.08 -12.64
CA GLU A 171 -19.65 -16.39 -12.23
C GLU A 171 -18.34 -16.76 -12.94
N LEU A 172 -18.29 -16.63 -14.27
CA LEU A 172 -17.07 -16.88 -15.06
C LEU A 172 -15.91 -15.96 -14.66
N PHE A 173 -16.17 -14.69 -14.35
CA PHE A 173 -15.16 -13.75 -13.88
C PHE A 173 -14.56 -14.21 -12.53
N VAL A 174 -15.41 -14.60 -11.59
CA VAL A 174 -15.00 -15.12 -10.28
C VAL A 174 -14.14 -16.37 -10.43
N VAL A 175 -14.51 -17.29 -11.33
CA VAL A 175 -13.71 -18.49 -11.62
C VAL A 175 -12.32 -18.12 -12.08
N LYS A 176 -12.21 -17.22 -13.07
CA LYS A 176 -10.91 -16.77 -13.59
C LYS A 176 -10.06 -16.07 -12.51
N LEU A 177 -10.69 -15.33 -11.61
CA LEU A 177 -10.01 -14.69 -10.50
C LEU A 177 -9.45 -15.73 -9.52
N LEU A 178 -10.26 -16.71 -9.12
CA LEU A 178 -9.85 -17.72 -8.15
C LEU A 178 -8.76 -18.65 -8.73
N ASP A 179 -8.86 -19.00 -10.01
CA ASP A 179 -7.80 -19.72 -10.75
C ASP A 179 -6.48 -18.93 -10.74
N LYS A 180 -6.53 -17.63 -11.03
CA LYS A 180 -5.34 -16.76 -11.02
C LYS A 180 -4.71 -16.62 -9.63
N LEU A 181 -5.52 -16.73 -8.57
CA LEU A 181 -5.07 -16.76 -7.18
C LEU A 181 -4.50 -18.13 -6.76
N GLY A 182 -4.52 -19.13 -7.64
CA GLY A 182 -3.97 -20.47 -7.40
C GLY A 182 -4.98 -21.48 -6.85
N TYR A 183 -6.28 -21.14 -6.76
CA TYR A 183 -7.31 -22.09 -6.39
C TYR A 183 -7.76 -22.88 -7.63
N GLY A 184 -7.62 -24.20 -7.61
CA GLY A 184 -7.81 -25.05 -8.78
C GLY A 184 -6.56 -25.86 -9.17
N GLY A 185 -5.39 -25.67 -8.55
CA GLY A 185 -4.19 -26.47 -8.89
C GLY A 185 -3.63 -26.25 -10.31
N GLU A 186 -2.50 -26.90 -10.63
CA GLU A 186 -1.85 -26.77 -11.94
C GLU A 186 -2.51 -27.66 -12.99
N GLY A 187 -3.69 -27.25 -13.47
CA GLY A 187 -4.39 -27.99 -14.53
C GLY A 187 -5.72 -27.35 -14.90
N LYS A 188 -5.92 -27.11 -16.20
CA LYS A 188 -7.21 -26.67 -16.77
C LYS A 188 -8.27 -27.75 -16.51
N GLY A 189 -8.99 -27.70 -15.38
CA GLY A 189 -10.04 -28.69 -15.11
C GLY A 189 -10.66 -28.73 -13.72
N ASN A 190 -10.10 -28.01 -12.74
CA ASN A 190 -10.49 -28.14 -11.33
C ASN A 190 -11.54 -27.11 -10.86
N PHE A 191 -12.28 -26.51 -11.80
CA PHE A 191 -13.50 -25.78 -11.47
C PHE A 191 -14.70 -26.54 -12.03
N GLU A 192 -15.49 -27.11 -11.14
CA GLU A 192 -16.76 -27.73 -11.52
C GLU A 192 -17.86 -26.67 -11.40
N VAL A 193 -18.43 -26.25 -12.52
CA VAL A 193 -19.65 -25.42 -12.54
C VAL A 193 -20.81 -26.29 -12.09
N VAL A 194 -21.35 -26.05 -10.90
CA VAL A 194 -22.47 -26.82 -10.34
C VAL A 194 -23.76 -26.01 -10.50
N GLY A 195 -24.20 -25.83 -11.75
CA GLY A 195 -25.33 -24.98 -12.09
C GLY A 195 -26.69 -25.67 -12.11
N ARG A 196 -27.02 -26.57 -11.16
CA ARG A 196 -28.35 -27.20 -11.11
C ARG A 196 -29.24 -26.54 -10.05
N SER A 197 -30.44 -26.11 -10.48
CA SER A 197 -31.52 -25.71 -9.57
C SER A 197 -31.78 -26.82 -8.55
N GLY A 198 -31.51 -26.54 -7.27
CA GLY A 198 -31.71 -27.48 -6.15
C GLY A 198 -30.54 -27.58 -5.17
N ASP A 199 -29.33 -27.14 -5.54
CA ASP A 199 -28.11 -27.27 -4.73
C ASP A 199 -27.88 -26.12 -3.71
N GLY A 200 -28.94 -25.44 -3.29
CA GLY A 200 -28.84 -24.42 -2.23
C GLY A 200 -28.02 -23.17 -2.59
N GLY A 201 -27.76 -22.94 -3.89
CA GLY A 201 -27.09 -21.74 -4.39
C GLY A 201 -25.57 -21.84 -4.50
N ILE A 202 -24.99 -23.05 -4.48
CA ILE A 202 -23.60 -23.31 -4.86
C ILE A 202 -23.45 -23.09 -6.36
N ASP A 203 -22.53 -22.22 -6.75
CA ASP A 203 -22.28 -21.87 -8.17
C ASP A 203 -21.05 -22.63 -8.73
N GLY A 204 -20.17 -23.12 -7.86
CA GLY A 204 -19.15 -24.10 -8.26
C GLY A 204 -18.29 -24.65 -7.13
N ILE A 205 -17.37 -25.53 -7.51
CA ILE A 205 -16.44 -26.22 -6.60
C ILE A 205 -15.01 -25.99 -7.10
N LEU A 206 -14.14 -25.58 -6.18
CA LEU A 206 -12.70 -25.46 -6.37
C LEU A 206 -11.97 -26.48 -5.52
N TYR A 207 -10.78 -26.85 -5.96
CA TYR A 207 -9.88 -27.71 -5.21
C TYR A 207 -8.70 -26.89 -4.68
N GLN A 208 -8.42 -27.01 -3.38
CA GLN A 208 -7.31 -26.30 -2.73
C GLN A 208 -5.96 -26.94 -3.07
N ASP A 209 -5.97 -28.23 -3.38
CA ASP A 209 -4.80 -29.03 -3.74
C ASP A 209 -4.98 -29.70 -5.10
N GLN A 210 -3.87 -30.09 -5.72
CA GLN A 210 -3.86 -30.71 -7.04
C GLN A 210 -4.53 -32.10 -7.08
N LEU A 211 -4.59 -32.80 -5.95
CA LEU A 211 -5.13 -34.15 -5.85
C LEU A 211 -6.64 -34.15 -5.61
N GLY A 212 -7.22 -32.99 -5.29
CA GLY A 212 -8.64 -32.76 -5.16
C GLY A 212 -9.24 -33.24 -3.83
N PHE A 213 -8.42 -33.40 -2.79
CA PHE A 213 -8.91 -33.85 -1.48
C PHE A 213 -9.69 -32.76 -0.74
N GLU A 214 -9.26 -31.51 -0.84
CA GLU A 214 -9.89 -30.39 -0.16
C GLU A 214 -10.74 -29.55 -1.12
N LYS A 215 -12.07 -29.73 -1.02
CA LYS A 215 -13.07 -28.97 -1.79
C LYS A 215 -13.45 -27.68 -1.11
N ILE A 216 -13.35 -26.57 -1.84
CA ILE A 216 -13.85 -25.25 -1.48
C ILE A 216 -15.08 -24.95 -2.33
N TYR A 217 -16.21 -24.74 -1.68
CA TYR A 217 -17.46 -24.40 -2.36
C TYR A 217 -17.52 -22.90 -2.64
N VAL A 218 -17.99 -22.53 -3.82
CA VAL A 218 -18.06 -21.15 -4.28
C VAL A 218 -19.51 -20.75 -4.51
N GLN A 219 -19.88 -19.59 -3.99
CA GLN A 219 -21.10 -18.89 -4.37
C GLN A 219 -20.74 -17.50 -4.88
N ALA A 220 -21.19 -17.17 -6.08
CA ALA A 220 -20.93 -15.92 -6.77
C ALA A 220 -22.26 -15.27 -7.15
N LYS A 221 -22.66 -14.22 -6.41
CA LYS A 221 -23.93 -13.55 -6.67
C LYS A 221 -23.73 -12.08 -6.99
N ARG A 222 -24.30 -11.67 -8.13
CA ARG A 222 -24.38 -10.27 -8.56
C ARG A 222 -25.52 -9.55 -7.82
N TRP A 223 -25.40 -9.42 -6.50
CA TRP A 223 -26.39 -8.70 -5.70
C TRP A 223 -26.16 -7.18 -5.79
N GLY A 224 -27.20 -6.44 -6.17
CA GLY A 224 -27.17 -4.97 -6.18
C GLY A 224 -27.33 -4.34 -4.79
N THR A 225 -27.77 -5.12 -3.80
CA THR A 225 -27.97 -4.73 -2.40
C THR A 225 -27.01 -5.47 -1.47
N LYS A 226 -26.98 -5.07 -0.20
CA LYS A 226 -26.15 -5.75 0.79
C LYS A 226 -26.64 -7.18 1.05
N VAL A 227 -25.70 -8.10 1.17
CA VAL A 227 -25.94 -9.52 1.46
C VAL A 227 -26.17 -9.71 2.96
N GLY A 228 -27.31 -10.30 3.32
CA GLY A 228 -27.69 -10.56 4.71
C GLY A 228 -27.24 -11.92 5.23
N SER A 229 -27.35 -12.12 6.55
CA SER A 229 -27.04 -13.40 7.20
C SER A 229 -27.88 -14.61 6.74
N PRO A 230 -29.13 -14.47 6.23
CA PRO A 230 -29.86 -15.63 5.70
C PRO A 230 -29.10 -16.34 4.56
N GLU A 231 -28.47 -15.58 3.66
CA GLU A 231 -27.69 -16.13 2.55
C GLU A 231 -26.50 -16.94 3.06
N ILE A 232 -25.79 -16.42 4.07
CA ILE A 232 -24.65 -17.10 4.68
C ILE A 232 -25.08 -18.42 5.33
N ARG A 233 -26.21 -18.42 6.06
CA ARG A 233 -26.76 -19.64 6.68
C ARG A 233 -27.22 -20.66 5.64
N ASN A 234 -27.87 -20.22 4.57
CA ASN A 234 -28.30 -21.08 3.48
C ASN A 234 -27.10 -21.75 2.81
N PHE A 235 -26.05 -20.99 2.54
CA PHE A 235 -24.81 -21.51 1.97
C PHE A 235 -24.13 -22.53 2.89
N ILE A 236 -24.02 -22.24 4.19
CA ILE A 236 -23.50 -23.20 5.19
C ILE A 236 -24.31 -24.50 5.16
N GLY A 237 -25.65 -24.42 5.13
CA GLY A 237 -26.51 -25.59 5.02
C GLY A 237 -26.30 -26.39 3.74
N ALA A 238 -26.08 -25.71 2.61
CA ALA A 238 -25.79 -26.36 1.34
C ALA A 238 -24.45 -27.12 1.36
N ILE A 239 -23.40 -26.51 1.91
CA ILE A 239 -22.08 -27.15 2.03
C ILE A 239 -22.11 -28.32 3.02
N ALA A 240 -22.84 -28.17 4.14
CA ALA A 240 -23.01 -29.23 5.14
C ALA A 240 -23.53 -30.53 4.51
N ASN A 241 -24.54 -30.42 3.64
CA ASN A 241 -25.13 -31.56 2.94
C ASN A 241 -24.17 -32.24 1.94
N LYS A 242 -23.08 -31.56 1.57
CA LYS A 242 -22.04 -32.06 0.65
C LYS A 242 -20.78 -32.54 1.39
N GLY A 243 -20.78 -32.53 2.73
CA GLY A 243 -19.70 -33.06 3.56
C GLY A 243 -18.42 -32.22 3.59
N SER A 244 -18.49 -30.93 3.24
CA SER A 244 -17.36 -29.99 3.39
C SER A 244 -17.63 -28.97 4.48
N ASN A 245 -16.59 -28.26 4.89
CA ASN A 245 -16.65 -27.18 5.86
C ASN A 245 -16.01 -25.87 5.36
N LYS A 246 -15.56 -25.81 4.10
CA LYS A 246 -14.90 -24.64 3.52
C LYS A 246 -15.74 -24.06 2.39
N GLY A 247 -15.92 -22.74 2.40
CA GLY A 247 -16.60 -22.05 1.32
C GLY A 247 -16.22 -20.59 1.20
N VAL A 248 -16.43 -20.04 0.02
CA VAL A 248 -16.25 -18.63 -0.29
C VAL A 248 -17.50 -18.06 -0.94
N ILE A 249 -17.94 -16.90 -0.48
CA ILE A 249 -19.04 -16.14 -1.06
C ILE A 249 -18.49 -14.84 -1.63
N LEU A 250 -18.74 -14.60 -2.91
CA LEU A 250 -18.30 -13.42 -3.64
C LEU A 250 -19.50 -12.61 -4.14
N THR A 251 -19.40 -11.30 -4.03
CA THR A 251 -20.43 -10.36 -4.51
C THR A 251 -19.81 -9.08 -5.04
N VAL A 252 -20.52 -8.41 -5.97
CA VAL A 252 -20.20 -7.03 -6.41
C VAL A 252 -20.71 -5.95 -5.43
N GLY A 253 -21.51 -6.36 -4.44
CA GLY A 253 -22.06 -5.54 -3.37
C GLY A 253 -21.23 -5.61 -2.09
N ASP A 254 -21.88 -5.46 -0.93
CA ASP A 254 -21.24 -5.53 0.40
C ASP A 254 -22.03 -6.51 1.29
N PHE A 255 -21.42 -6.99 2.38
CA PHE A 255 -22.09 -7.83 3.36
C PHE A 255 -22.55 -6.99 4.56
N THR A 256 -23.71 -7.30 5.13
CA THR A 256 -24.13 -6.67 6.38
C THR A 256 -23.21 -7.07 7.54
N ALA A 257 -23.18 -6.28 8.61
CA ALA A 257 -22.41 -6.62 9.82
C ALA A 257 -22.83 -7.98 10.38
N ASP A 258 -24.12 -8.29 10.34
CA ASP A 258 -24.68 -9.58 10.78
C ASP A 258 -24.25 -10.75 9.88
N ALA A 259 -24.14 -10.53 8.56
CA ALA A 259 -23.58 -11.53 7.64
C ALA A 259 -22.11 -11.82 7.93
N LYS A 260 -21.30 -10.77 8.15
CA LYS A 260 -19.88 -10.90 8.52
C LYS A 260 -19.72 -11.64 9.86
N LYS A 261 -20.55 -11.31 10.85
CA LYS A 261 -20.62 -12.00 12.14
C LYS A 261 -20.97 -13.48 11.97
N THR A 262 -22.02 -13.78 11.20
CA THR A 262 -22.47 -15.16 10.94
C THR A 262 -21.39 -16.03 10.29
N ALA A 263 -20.60 -15.46 9.37
CA ALA A 263 -19.49 -16.18 8.74
C ALA A 263 -18.32 -16.42 9.71
N ASN A 264 -17.98 -15.43 10.55
CA ASN A 264 -16.81 -15.49 11.43
C ASN A 264 -17.03 -16.31 12.71
N GLU A 265 -18.25 -16.29 13.27
CA GLU A 265 -18.56 -16.94 14.55
C GLU A 265 -18.95 -18.42 14.41
N ASN A 266 -18.94 -18.97 13.20
CA ASN A 266 -19.26 -20.38 13.01
C ASN A 266 -18.08 -21.28 13.43
N PRO A 267 -18.26 -22.18 14.42
CA PRO A 267 -17.17 -23.03 14.92
C PRO A 267 -16.78 -24.14 13.93
N ASN A 268 -17.73 -24.59 13.11
CA ASN A 268 -17.59 -25.80 12.30
C ASN A 268 -17.31 -25.52 10.83
N TYR A 269 -17.60 -24.30 10.34
CA TYR A 269 -17.46 -23.91 8.94
C TYR A 269 -16.55 -22.69 8.79
N LYS A 270 -15.64 -22.74 7.82
CA LYS A 270 -14.77 -21.65 7.42
C LYS A 270 -15.35 -21.00 6.17
N ILE A 271 -16.09 -19.90 6.36
CA ILE A 271 -16.69 -19.13 5.28
C ILE A 271 -15.92 -17.84 5.07
N VAL A 272 -15.33 -17.68 3.88
CA VAL A 272 -14.66 -16.45 3.45
C VAL A 272 -15.64 -15.58 2.68
N LEU A 273 -15.74 -14.30 3.05
CA LEU A 273 -16.57 -13.33 2.37
C LEU A 273 -15.69 -12.37 1.55
N ILE A 274 -15.97 -12.24 0.27
CA ILE A 274 -15.30 -11.31 -0.64
C ILE A 274 -16.33 -10.32 -1.16
N ASP A 275 -16.34 -9.12 -0.59
CA ASP A 275 -17.20 -8.02 -1.06
C ASP A 275 -16.65 -7.38 -2.35
N GLY A 276 -17.42 -6.47 -2.93
CA GLY A 276 -17.07 -5.83 -4.20
C GLY A 276 -15.73 -5.09 -4.12
N LYS A 277 -15.43 -4.42 -3.00
CA LYS A 277 -14.14 -3.73 -2.83
C LYS A 277 -13.00 -4.74 -2.88
N ARG A 278 -13.06 -5.77 -2.04
CA ARG A 278 -12.02 -6.80 -2.00
C ARG A 278 -11.90 -7.58 -3.31
N LEU A 279 -13.03 -7.84 -3.98
CA LEU A 279 -13.06 -8.47 -5.30
C LEU A 279 -12.29 -7.64 -6.33
N ALA A 280 -12.55 -6.33 -6.38
CA ALA A 280 -11.91 -5.43 -7.32
C ALA A 280 -10.41 -5.28 -7.04
N GLU A 281 -10.02 -5.14 -5.77
CA GLU A 281 -8.62 -5.15 -5.33
C GLU A 281 -7.89 -6.41 -5.83
N LEU A 282 -8.47 -7.60 -5.56
CA LEU A 282 -7.90 -8.88 -5.98
C LEU A 282 -7.81 -8.97 -7.51
N ALA A 283 -8.83 -8.52 -8.22
CA ALA A 283 -8.85 -8.53 -9.68
C ALA A 283 -7.75 -7.64 -10.27
N ILE A 284 -7.59 -6.41 -9.75
CA ILE A 284 -6.56 -5.48 -10.21
C ILE A 284 -5.15 -6.04 -9.93
N GLN A 285 -4.91 -6.50 -8.70
CA GLN A 285 -3.62 -7.07 -8.30
C GLN A 285 -3.21 -8.28 -9.16
N ASN A 286 -4.19 -9.03 -9.67
CA ASN A 286 -3.96 -10.25 -10.45
C ASN A 286 -4.19 -10.06 -11.96
N ASN A 287 -4.39 -8.81 -12.42
CA ASN A 287 -4.63 -8.45 -13.82
C ASN A 287 -5.85 -9.17 -14.44
N ILE A 288 -6.94 -9.28 -13.69
CA ILE A 288 -8.20 -9.90 -14.13
C ILE A 288 -9.19 -8.80 -14.52
N GLY A 289 -9.57 -8.78 -15.80
CA GLY A 289 -10.49 -7.75 -16.33
C GLY A 289 -9.87 -6.35 -16.47
N VAL A 290 -8.56 -6.23 -16.26
CA VAL A 290 -7.79 -4.98 -16.41
C VAL A 290 -6.48 -5.26 -17.15
N GLN A 291 -5.81 -4.21 -17.61
CA GLN A 291 -4.51 -4.31 -18.29
C GLN A 291 -3.56 -3.22 -17.79
N ILE A 292 -2.25 -3.51 -17.84
CA ILE A 292 -1.22 -2.53 -17.51
C ILE A 292 -1.23 -1.44 -18.60
N LYS A 293 -1.56 -0.21 -18.20
CA LYS A 293 -1.52 0.96 -19.10
C LYS A 293 -0.11 1.51 -19.21
N ASP A 294 0.58 1.67 -18.08
CA ASP A 294 1.91 2.25 -17.96
C ASP A 294 2.68 1.60 -16.80
N LYS A 295 4.03 1.65 -16.82
CA LYS A 295 4.90 1.16 -15.74
C LYS A 295 5.87 2.27 -15.31
N ILE A 296 5.90 2.58 -14.02
CA ILE A 296 6.82 3.57 -13.42
C ILE A 296 7.91 2.81 -12.66
N GLU A 297 9.18 3.13 -12.93
CA GLU A 297 10.33 2.58 -12.22
C GLU A 297 11.07 3.69 -11.46
N ILE A 298 11.27 3.51 -10.16
CA ILE A 298 12.08 4.40 -9.32
C ILE A 298 13.46 3.77 -9.17
N LYS A 299 14.52 4.53 -9.42
CA LYS A 299 15.91 4.08 -9.33
C LYS A 299 16.58 4.68 -8.10
N GLU A 300 17.45 3.91 -7.48
CA GLU A 300 18.36 4.37 -6.43
C GLU A 300 19.81 4.18 -6.87
N ILE A 301 20.73 4.92 -6.25
CA ILE A 301 22.16 4.72 -6.49
C ILE A 301 22.56 3.38 -5.89
N ASP A 302 23.15 2.53 -6.71
CA ASP A 302 23.84 1.33 -6.26
C ASP A 302 25.19 1.73 -5.68
N ILE A 303 25.27 1.85 -4.35
CA ILE A 303 26.52 2.24 -3.67
C ILE A 303 27.59 1.15 -3.85
N ASP A 304 27.20 -0.13 -3.91
CA ASP A 304 28.13 -1.26 -4.05
C ASP A 304 28.90 -1.18 -5.37
N PHE A 305 28.33 -0.58 -6.41
CA PHE A 305 29.00 -0.37 -7.69
C PHE A 305 30.20 0.59 -7.60
N PHE A 306 30.21 1.53 -6.65
CA PHE A 306 31.25 2.56 -6.52
C PHE A 306 32.27 2.28 -5.42
N GLU A 307 32.07 1.21 -4.65
CA GLU A 307 33.06 0.70 -3.70
C GLU A 307 34.00 -0.24 -4.47
N GLU A 308 35.03 0.30 -5.13
CA GLU A 308 36.16 -0.49 -5.62
C GLU A 308 36.89 -1.13 -4.41
N ASP A 309 37.31 -2.40 -4.55
CA ASP A 309 38.19 -3.09 -3.57
C ASP A 309 39.47 -2.31 -3.23
#